data_AF-A0A954WQ33-F1
#
_entry.id   AF-A0A954WQ33-F1
#
_cell.length_a   1.000
_cell.length_b   1.000
_cell.length_c   1.000
_cell.angle_alpha   90.00
_cell.angle_beta   90.00
_cell.angle_gamma   90.00
#
_symmetry.space_group_name_H-M   'P 1'
#
loop_
_entity.id
_entity.type
_entity.pdbx_description
1 polymer ?
#
loop_
_entity_poly.entity_id
_entity_poly.type
_entity_poly.pdbx_seq_one_letter_code
_entity_poly.pdbx_strand_id
1 'polypeptide(L)' 'MEQLRIQIWDHIYRSGPQSTDQISSELNIDVTTVVMAVEHEWFERLDSIVQIAVQKPADKSGFDQ' A
#
# COMPACT_ATOMS: atom_id res chain seq x y z
N MET A 1 -7.19 9.42 6.86
CA MET A 1 -6.27 8.86 5.83
C MET A 1 -5.52 7.64 6.33
N GLU A 2 -4.94 7.65 7.53
CA GLU A 2 -4.20 6.48 8.06
C GLU A 2 -5.02 5.18 8.13
N GLN A 3 -6.27 5.24 8.65
CA GLN A 3 -7.18 4.08 8.67
C GLN A 3 -7.48 3.50 7.28
N LEU A 4 -7.54 4.35 6.26
CA LEU A 4 -7.72 3.91 4.88
C LEU A 4 -6.47 3.19 4.36
N ARG A 5 -5.29 3.74 4.65
CA ARG A 5 -4.01 3.10 4.30
C ARG A 5 -3.89 1.73 4.97
N ILE A 6 -4.29 1.61 6.25
CA ILE A 6 -4.31 0.32 6.96
C ILE A 6 -5.22 -0.69 6.26
N GLN A 7 -6.42 -0.28 5.83
CA GLN A 7 -7.34 -1.16 5.11
C GLN A 7 -6.79 -1.62 3.75
N ILE A 8 -6.23 -0.69 2.96
CA ILE A 8 -5.58 -1.02 1.68
C ILE A 8 -4.37 -1.93 1.90
N TRP A 9 -3.59 -1.69 2.95
CA TRP A 9 -2.44 -2.51 3.32
C TRP A 9 -2.86 -3.93 3.70
N ASP A 10 -3.85 -4.11 4.58
CA ASP A 10 -4.36 -5.43 4.98
C ASP A 10 -4.94 -6.19 3.79
N HIS A 11 -5.62 -5.48 2.88
CA HIS A 11 -6.16 -6.04 1.67
C HIS A 11 -5.05 -6.56 0.73
N ILE A 12 -4.07 -5.73 0.37
CA ILE A 12 -2.92 -6.14 -0.46
C ILE A 12 -2.10 -7.25 0.22
N TYR A 13 -2.00 -7.23 1.54
CA TYR A 13 -1.30 -8.27 2.31
C TYR A 13 -1.97 -9.65 2.15
N ARG A 14 -3.30 -9.69 2.07
CA ARG A 14 -4.09 -10.94 1.95
C ARG A 14 -4.28 -11.38 0.50
N SER A 15 -4.60 -10.45 -0.39
CA SER A 15 -4.96 -10.71 -1.79
C SER A 15 -3.75 -10.68 -2.73
N GLY A 16 -2.63 -10.07 -2.29
CA GLY A 16 -1.44 -9.84 -3.09
C GLY A 16 -1.46 -8.47 -3.81
N PRO A 17 -0.42 -8.19 -4.61
CA PRO A 17 -0.30 -6.97 -5.39
C PRO A 17 -1.46 -6.81 -6.40
N GLN A 18 -2.09 -5.64 -6.40
CA GLN A 18 -3.28 -5.36 -7.22
C GLN A 18 -3.27 -3.93 -7.75
N SER A 19 -4.03 -3.64 -8.81
CA SER A 19 -4.15 -2.28 -9.33
C SER A 19 -5.05 -1.41 -8.45
N THR A 20 -4.90 -0.09 -8.55
CA THR A 20 -5.75 0.85 -7.80
C THR A 20 -7.24 0.72 -8.14
N ASP A 21 -7.56 0.30 -9.36
CA ASP A 21 -8.93 0.03 -9.83
C ASP A 21 -9.53 -1.22 -9.16
N GLN A 22 -8.75 -2.29 -9.03
CA GLN A 22 -9.16 -3.49 -8.31
C GLN A 22 -9.39 -3.20 -6.83
N ILE A 23 -8.43 -2.52 -6.18
CA ILE A 23 -8.54 -2.13 -4.76
C ILE A 23 -9.77 -1.23 -4.55
N SER A 24 -9.99 -0.27 -5.46
CA SER A 24 -11.17 0.60 -5.48
C SER A 24 -12.46 -0.20 -5.54
N SER A 25 -12.54 -1.18 -6.45
CA SER A 25 -13.71 -2.02 -6.64
C SER A 25 -13.98 -2.92 -5.43
N GLU A 26 -12.95 -3.58 -4.90
CA GLU A 26 -13.09 -4.57 -3.82
C GLU A 26 -13.35 -3.93 -2.45
N LEU A 27 -12.76 -2.76 -2.19
CA LEU A 27 -13.01 -2.01 -0.97
C LEU A 27 -14.21 -1.04 -1.08
N ASN A 28 -14.79 -0.91 -2.27
CA ASN A 28 -15.84 0.06 -2.60
C ASN A 28 -15.44 1.51 -2.23
N ILE A 29 -14.25 1.90 -2.69
CA ILE A 29 -13.63 3.20 -2.41
C ILE A 29 -13.37 3.90 -3.74
N ASP A 30 -13.55 5.21 -3.78
CA ASP A 30 -13.21 6.01 -4.95
C ASP A 30 -11.73 5.84 -5.35
N VAL A 31 -11.48 5.61 -6.64
CA VAL A 31 -10.15 5.34 -7.17
C VAL A 31 -9.17 6.48 -6.91
N THR A 32 -9.62 7.73 -6.91
CA THR A 32 -8.78 8.90 -6.58
C THR A 32 -8.33 8.84 -5.13
N THR A 33 -9.23 8.43 -4.24
CA THR A 33 -8.93 8.26 -2.81
C THR A 33 -7.94 7.12 -2.58
N VAL A 34 -8.07 6.01 -3.31
CA VAL A 34 -7.10 4.91 -3.30
C VAL A 34 -5.73 5.40 -3.80
N VAL A 35 -5.69 6.12 -4.92
CA VAL A 35 -4.46 6.70 -5.48
C VAL A 35 -3.76 7.56 -4.42
N MET A 36 -4.47 8.50 -3.79
CA MET A 36 -3.91 9.35 -2.72
C MET A 36 -3.42 8.55 -1.51
N ALA A 37 -4.09 7.45 -1.17
CA ALA A 37 -3.71 6.60 -0.04
C ALA A 37 -2.46 5.77 -0.34
N VAL A 38 -2.29 5.30 -1.58
CA VAL A 38 -1.11 4.53 -2.03
C VAL A 38 0.08 5.40 -2.41
N GLU A 39 -0.07 6.73 -2.46
CA GLU A 39 1.05 7.68 -2.42
C GLU A 39 1.59 7.77 -0.98
N HIS A 40 2.05 6.63 -0.44
CA HIS A 40 2.71 6.50 0.85
C HIS A 40 3.94 5.65 0.71
N GLU A 41 4.91 5.83 1.60
CA GLU A 41 6.07 4.94 1.73
C GLU A 41 5.72 3.49 2.07
N TRP A 42 4.48 3.21 2.51
CA TRP A 42 4.03 1.83 2.78
C TRP A 42 3.75 1.03 1.52
N PHE A 43 3.60 1.71 0.39
CA PHE A 43 3.21 1.12 -0.87
C PHE A 43 4.26 1.46 -1.92
N GLU A 44 4.47 0.52 -2.82
CA GLU A 44 5.27 0.70 -4.01
C GLU A 44 4.38 0.48 -5.23
N ARG A 45 4.56 1.30 -6.26
CA ARG A 45 3.86 1.15 -7.54
C ARG A 45 4.85 0.63 -8.57
N LEU A 46 4.60 -0.58 -9.06
CA LEU A 46 5.31 -1.17 -10.19
C LEU A 46 4.35 -1.16 -11.38
N ASP A 47 4.64 -0.31 -12.37
CA ASP A 47 3.74 -0.04 -13.51
C ASP A 47 2.34 0.40 -13.04
N SER A 48 1.36 -0.49 -13.15
CA SER A 48 -0.05 -0.28 -12.78
C SER A 48 -0.48 -1.07 -11.56
N ILE A 49 0.46 -1.74 -10.87
CA ILE A 49 0.21 -2.60 -9.73
C ILE A 49 0.75 -1.93 -8.47
N VAL A 50 -0.07 -1.91 -7.42
CA VAL A 50 0.29 -1.50 -6.07
C VAL A 50 0.70 -2.73 -5.28
N GLN A 51 1.86 -2.68 -4.65
CA GLN A 51 2.33 -3.67 -3.69
C GLN A 51 2.75 -3.01 -2.39
N ILE A 52 2.92 -3.80 -1.34
CA ILE A 52 3.51 -3.32 -0.08
C ILE A 52 5.01 -3.11 -0.32
N ALA A 53 5.53 -1.94 0.06
CA ALA A 53 6.94 -1.61 -0.12
C ALA A 53 7.83 -2.62 0.64
N VAL A 54 8.86 -3.14 -0.04
CA VAL A 54 9.81 -4.11 0.53
C VAL A 54 10.82 -3.43 1.45
N GLN A 55 11.10 -2.15 1.22
CA GLN A 55 11.86 -1.34 2.16
C GLN A 55 10.97 -1.01 3.36
N LYS A 56 11.19 -1.77 4.44
CA LYS A 56 10.87 -1.33 5.80
C LYS A 56 11.21 0.16 5.94
N PRO A 57 10.38 0.98 6.62
CA PRO A 57 10.80 2.32 7.01
C PRO A 57 12.18 2.19 7.64
N ALA A 58 13.14 3.00 7.15
CA ALA A 58 14.55 2.88 7.48
C ALA A 58 14.70 2.59 8.97
N ASP A 59 15.08 1.34 9.28
CA ASP A 59 15.37 0.92 10.63
C ASP A 59 16.60 1.71 11.06
N LYS A 60 16.39 2.84 11.73
CA LYS A 60 17.45 3.59 12.42
C LYS A 60 17.86 2.84 13.69
N SER A 61 18.09 1.54 13.62
CA SER A 61 18.72 0.78 14.69
C SER A 61 19.98 0.15 14.14
N GLY A 62 21.09 0.78 14.48
CA GLY A 62 22.35 0.08 14.55
C GLY A 62 22.17 -1.14 15.46
N PHE A 63 22.24 -2.31 14.86
CA PHE A 63 22.44 -3.57 15.55
C PHE A 63 23.34 -4.43 14.66
N ASP A 64 24.52 -3.89 14.34
CA ASP A 64 25.63 -4.68 13.82
C ASP A 64 26.72 -4.68 14.90
N GLN A 65 26.77 -5.83 15.57
CA GLN A 65 27.88 -6.50 16.26
C GLN A 65 28.56 -5.82 17.46
#